data_AF-A0A4Q3AXN1-F1
#
_entry.id   AF-A0A4Q3AXN1-F1
#
_cell.length_a   1.000
_cell.length_b   1.000
_cell.length_c   1.000
_cell.angle_alpha   90.00
_cell.angle_beta   90.00
_cell.angle_gamma   90.00
#
_symmetry.space_group_name_H-M   'P 1'
#
loop_
_entity.id
_entity.type
_entity.pdbx_description
1 polymer ?
#
loop_
_entity_poly.entity_id
_entity_poly.type
_entity_poly.pdbx_seq_one_letter_code
_entity_poly.pdbx_strand_id
1 'polypeptide(L)'
;MKKITLISSLCLFCNFLLAQKIKDGIYNFKIKDLEYHGMVVGTCKAIVKGDSVKLIYTGGNLTLIKPGDIYAEGLLLKHKRTNQWIIGTKKEDANAKEAGPCSDNGIRTINFKHKIIEQC
;
A
#
# COMPACT_ATOMS: atom_id res chain seq x y z
N MET A 1 -46.59 18.69 38.50
CA MET A 1 -45.83 17.63 37.81
C MET A 1 -45.68 18.02 36.34
N LYS A 2 -44.48 18.45 35.91
CA LYS A 2 -44.17 18.74 34.49
C LYS A 2 -42.99 17.86 34.09
N LYS A 3 -43.23 16.86 33.23
CA LYS A 3 -42.19 15.96 32.72
C LYS A 3 -41.42 16.69 31.62
N ILE A 4 -40.15 16.97 31.90
CA ILE A 4 -39.15 17.37 30.90
C ILE A 4 -38.72 16.08 30.21
N THR A 5 -38.90 16.01 28.89
CA THR A 5 -38.35 14.90 28.08
C THR A 5 -37.27 15.49 27.18
N LEU A 6 -36.03 15.38 27.63
CA LEU A 6 -34.84 15.74 26.86
C LEU A 6 -34.48 14.52 26.00
N ILE A 7 -34.86 14.53 24.72
CA ILE A 7 -34.45 13.48 23.78
C ILE A 7 -33.06 13.86 23.27
N SER A 8 -32.05 13.32 23.96
CA SER A 8 -30.68 13.20 23.47
C SER A 8 -30.67 12.22 22.30
N SER A 9 -30.81 12.73 21.08
CA SER A 9 -30.54 11.95 19.86
C SER A 9 -29.07 12.09 19.50
N LEU A 10 -28.24 11.39 20.27
CA LEU A 10 -26.84 11.12 19.95
C LEU A 10 -26.82 10.21 18.71
N CYS A 11 -26.89 10.80 17.52
CA CYS A 11 -26.52 10.11 16.28
C CYS A 11 -25.02 9.79 16.35
N LEU A 12 -24.71 8.63 16.94
CA LEU A 12 -23.45 7.94 16.73
C LEU A 12 -23.32 7.70 15.23
N PHE A 13 -22.59 8.59 14.55
CA PHE A 13 -22.00 8.32 13.25
C PHE A 13 -21.02 7.16 13.40
N CYS A 14 -21.54 5.94 13.42
CA CYS A 14 -20.75 4.73 13.27
C CYS A 14 -20.36 4.56 11.79
N ASN A 15 -19.72 5.58 11.20
CA ASN A 15 -18.97 5.42 9.97
C ASN A 15 -17.55 4.96 10.35
N PHE A 16 -17.45 3.88 11.12
CA PHE A 16 -16.19 3.21 11.34
C PHE A 16 -15.85 2.45 10.06
N LEU A 17 -15.07 3.11 9.21
CA LEU A 17 -13.92 2.52 8.53
C LEU A 17 -14.22 1.19 7.80
N LEU A 18 -15.07 1.21 6.78
CA LEU A 18 -14.76 0.38 5.62
C LEU A 18 -13.57 1.03 4.91
N ALA A 19 -12.39 0.88 5.50
CA ALA A 19 -11.14 1.08 4.78
C ALA A 19 -11.26 0.24 3.51
N GLN A 20 -11.27 0.91 2.35
CA GLN A 20 -11.48 0.27 1.06
C GLN A 20 -10.40 -0.79 0.86
N LYS A 21 -10.72 -2.05 1.15
CA LYS A 21 -9.79 -3.17 1.02
C LYS A 21 -9.50 -3.38 -0.46
N ILE A 22 -8.21 -3.52 -0.80
CA ILE A 22 -7.84 -3.91 -2.17
C ILE A 22 -8.37 -5.32 -2.41
N LYS A 23 -9.07 -5.50 -3.53
CA LYS A 23 -9.63 -6.80 -3.88
C LYS A 23 -8.51 -7.79 -4.18
N ASP A 24 -8.77 -9.05 -3.90
CA ASP A 24 -7.90 -10.14 -4.33
C ASP A 24 -7.82 -10.15 -5.86
N GLY A 25 -6.64 -10.52 -6.37
CA GLY A 25 -6.42 -10.58 -7.80
C GLY A 25 -4.99 -10.33 -8.22
N ILE A 26 -4.80 -10.22 -9.53
CA ILE A 26 -3.51 -9.96 -10.16
C ILE A 26 -3.55 -8.58 -10.80
N TYR A 27 -2.53 -7.78 -10.51
CA TYR A 27 -2.40 -6.41 -10.99
C TYR A 27 -1.03 -6.22 -11.62
N ASN A 28 -0.97 -5.52 -12.76
CA ASN A 28 0.31 -5.15 -13.36
C ASN A 28 0.73 -3.76 -12.90
N PHE A 29 2.01 -3.59 -12.61
CA PHE A 29 2.62 -2.36 -12.12
C PHE A 29 3.89 -2.02 -12.89
N LYS A 30 4.15 -0.72 -13.02
CA LYS A 30 5.44 -0.18 -13.44
C LYS A 30 6.29 0.10 -12.20
N ILE A 31 7.58 -0.20 -12.28
CA ILE A 31 8.57 0.13 -11.27
C ILE A 31 9.25 1.42 -11.72
N LYS A 32 9.13 2.48 -10.90
CA LYS A 32 9.78 3.76 -11.13
C LYS A 32 10.94 3.95 -10.17
N ASP A 33 12.07 4.38 -10.70
CA ASP A 33 13.25 4.67 -9.91
C ASP A 33 13.32 6.17 -9.60
N LEU A 34 13.25 6.54 -8.33
CA LEU A 34 13.25 7.94 -7.90
C LEU A 34 14.65 8.57 -7.97
N GLU A 35 15.73 7.79 -7.84
CA GLU A 35 17.10 8.28 -8.03
C GLU A 35 17.36 8.60 -9.51
N TYR A 36 16.72 7.84 -10.40
CA TYR A 36 16.77 8.08 -11.84
C TYR A 36 15.59 8.92 -12.35
N HIS A 37 15.28 10.03 -11.65
CA HIS A 37 14.26 11.02 -12.04
C HIS A 37 12.84 10.46 -12.27
N GLY A 38 12.47 9.36 -11.62
CA GLY A 38 11.16 8.73 -11.77
C GLY A 38 10.99 7.92 -13.07
N MET A 39 12.09 7.57 -13.74
CA MET A 39 12.08 6.75 -14.94
C MET A 39 11.53 5.35 -14.67
N VAL A 40 10.85 4.77 -15.65
CA VAL A 40 10.36 3.40 -15.55
C VAL A 40 11.52 2.46 -15.84
N VAL A 41 11.95 1.73 -14.82
CA VAL A 41 13.07 0.78 -14.88
C VAL A 41 12.61 -0.67 -14.95
N GLY A 42 11.31 -0.92 -14.78
CA GLY A 42 10.77 -2.25 -15.01
C GLY A 42 9.28 -2.38 -14.74
N THR A 43 8.85 -3.62 -14.68
CA THR A 43 7.46 -4.00 -14.49
C THR A 43 7.36 -5.19 -13.53
N CYS A 44 6.23 -5.30 -12.83
CA CYS A 44 5.93 -6.46 -12.01
C CYS A 44 4.43 -6.78 -11.98
N LYS A 45 4.12 -8.02 -11.61
CA LYS A 45 2.77 -8.49 -11.27
C LYS A 45 2.63 -8.53 -9.75
N ALA A 46 1.64 -7.82 -9.22
CA ALA A 46 1.22 -7.95 -7.83
C ALA A 46 0.11 -9.00 -7.73
N ILE A 47 0.34 -10.05 -6.95
CA ILE A 47 -0.65 -11.05 -6.58
C ILE A 47 -1.15 -10.68 -5.18
N VAL A 48 -2.40 -10.26 -5.09
CA VAL A 48 -3.05 -9.86 -3.83
C VAL A 48 -3.97 -10.98 -3.36
N LYS A 49 -3.83 -11.37 -2.09
CA LYS A 49 -4.67 -12.35 -1.40
C LYS A 49 -4.94 -11.88 0.03
N GLY A 50 -6.15 -11.42 0.30
CA GLY A 50 -6.50 -10.79 1.57
C GLY A 50 -5.62 -9.56 1.83
N ASP A 51 -4.88 -9.60 2.93
CA ASP A 51 -3.97 -8.52 3.32
C ASP A 51 -2.52 -8.78 2.89
N SER A 52 -2.27 -9.84 2.12
CA SER A 52 -0.94 -10.18 1.61
C SER A 52 -0.78 -9.76 0.15
N VAL A 53 0.43 -9.33 -0.20
CA VAL A 53 0.83 -9.04 -1.57
C VAL A 53 2.19 -9.65 -1.87
N LYS A 54 2.31 -10.24 -3.06
CA LYS A 54 3.58 -10.69 -3.65
C LYS A 54 3.79 -10.02 -4.99
N LEU A 55 4.92 -9.36 -5.17
CA LEU A 55 5.33 -8.74 -6.41
C LEU A 55 6.30 -9.66 -7.14
N ILE A 56 5.94 -10.09 -8.34
CA ILE A 56 6.77 -10.89 -9.22
C ILE A 56 7.30 -10.00 -10.33
N TYR A 57 8.61 -9.88 -10.46
CA TYR A 57 9.22 -9.10 -11.53
C TYR A 57 8.90 -9.70 -12.90
N THR A 58 8.52 -8.87 -13.85
CA THR A 58 8.16 -9.33 -15.21
C THR A 58 9.14 -8.90 -16.28
N GLY A 59 10.06 -7.98 -15.97
CA GLY A 59 11.11 -7.52 -16.89
C GLY A 59 11.33 -6.01 -16.87
N GLY A 60 12.42 -5.59 -17.52
CA GLY A 60 12.94 -4.22 -17.50
C GLY A 60 14.48 -4.21 -17.37
N ASN A 61 14.99 -3.10 -16.85
CA ASN A 61 16.41 -2.77 -16.78
C ASN A 61 16.98 -2.87 -15.35
N LEU A 62 16.38 -3.68 -14.48
CA LEU A 62 16.93 -3.95 -13.15
C LEU A 62 18.01 -5.02 -13.26
N THR A 63 19.20 -4.74 -12.74
CA THR A 63 20.40 -5.57 -12.96
C THR A 63 20.51 -6.79 -12.05
N LEU A 64 19.89 -6.75 -10.87
CA LEU A 64 20.02 -7.78 -9.82
C LEU A 64 18.83 -8.72 -9.71
N ILE A 65 17.88 -8.66 -10.64
CA ILE A 65 16.65 -9.46 -10.60
C ILE A 65 16.26 -9.90 -12.02
N LYS A 66 15.78 -11.13 -12.17
CA LYS A 66 15.32 -11.67 -13.47
C LYS A 66 13.80 -11.86 -13.49
N PRO A 67 13.16 -11.84 -14.68
CA PRO A 67 11.73 -12.12 -14.78
C PRO A 67 11.34 -13.43 -14.10
N GLY A 68 10.28 -13.41 -13.29
CA GLY A 68 9.80 -14.53 -12.48
C GLY A 68 10.26 -14.48 -11.02
N ASP A 69 11.30 -13.70 -10.69
CA ASP A 69 11.75 -13.55 -9.31
C ASP A 69 10.79 -12.71 -8.48
N ILE A 70 10.84 -12.90 -7.15
CA ILE A 70 10.11 -12.08 -6.19
C ILE A 70 10.84 -10.74 -6.08
N TYR A 71 10.15 -9.66 -6.45
CA TYR A 71 10.64 -8.30 -6.30
C TYR A 71 10.40 -7.76 -4.88
N ALA A 72 9.24 -8.03 -4.29
CA ALA A 72 8.95 -7.80 -2.88
C ALA A 72 7.74 -8.62 -2.45
N GLU A 73 7.60 -8.89 -1.15
CA GLU A 73 6.41 -9.50 -0.57
C GLU A 73 6.15 -8.96 0.84
N GLY A 74 4.90 -9.00 1.27
CA GLY A 74 4.53 -8.55 2.61
C GLY A 74 3.05 -8.32 2.81
N LEU A 75 2.74 -7.51 3.82
CA LEU A 75 1.40 -7.09 4.17
C LEU A 75 1.05 -5.79 3.46
N LEU A 76 -0.11 -5.76 2.84
CA LEU A 76 -0.69 -4.58 2.23
C LEU A 76 -1.39 -3.75 3.31
N LEU A 77 -0.78 -2.61 3.66
CA LEU A 77 -1.26 -1.75 4.74
C LEU A 77 -1.56 -0.34 4.22
N LYS A 78 -2.49 0.34 4.89
CA LYS A 78 -2.73 1.77 4.66
C LYS A 78 -1.88 2.56 5.66
N HIS A 79 -0.90 3.29 5.17
CA HIS A 79 -0.06 4.14 6.01
C HIS A 79 -0.90 5.30 6.56
N LYS A 80 -1.04 5.39 7.89
CA LYS A 80 -2.01 6.29 8.54
C LYS A 80 -1.70 7.77 8.33
N ARG A 81 -0.42 8.14 8.25
CA ARG A 81 0.00 9.54 8.14
C ARG A 81 -0.17 10.11 6.73
N THR A 82 0.06 9.29 5.71
CA THR A 82 0.05 9.72 4.29
C THR A 82 -1.17 9.24 3.52
N ASN A 83 -1.94 8.30 4.08
CA ASN A 83 -2.98 7.55 3.39
C ASN A 83 -2.49 6.81 2.12
N GLN A 84 -1.19 6.58 1.96
CA GLN A 84 -0.66 5.76 0.89
C GLN A 84 -0.78 4.27 1.24
N TRP A 85 -0.90 3.44 0.21
CA TRP A 85 -0.75 2.00 0.41
C TRP A 85 0.73 1.66 0.46
N ILE A 86 1.08 0.76 1.37
CA ILE A 86 2.45 0.31 1.60
C ILE A 86 2.50 -1.22 1.66
N ILE A 87 3.68 -1.76 1.39
CA ILE A 87 4.03 -3.16 1.62
C ILE A 87 4.92 -3.16 2.87
N GLY A 88 4.34 -3.56 4.00
CA GLY A 88 5.02 -3.68 5.28
C GLY A 88 5.32 -5.14 5.63
N THR A 89 6.11 -5.34 6.67
CA THR A 89 6.44 -6.67 7.21
C THR A 89 5.54 -7.03 8.39
N LYS A 90 5.04 -6.03 9.12
CA LYS A 90 4.20 -6.17 10.32
C LYS A 90 3.13 -5.09 10.35
N LYS A 91 2.05 -5.29 11.12
CA LYS A 91 0.90 -4.38 11.15
C LYS A 91 1.26 -2.98 11.65
N GLU A 92 2.30 -2.89 12.50
CA GLU A 92 2.77 -1.64 13.11
C GLU A 92 3.34 -0.67 12.08
N ASP A 93 3.81 -1.18 10.93
CA ASP A 93 4.38 -0.40 9.83
C ASP A 93 3.36 0.60 9.25
N ALA A 94 2.06 0.37 9.46
CA ALA A 94 1.01 1.35 9.15
C ALA A 94 1.15 2.68 9.91
N ASN A 95 1.93 2.70 11.00
CA ASN A 95 2.21 3.89 11.81
C ASN A 95 3.67 4.35 11.70
N ALA A 96 4.45 3.80 10.77
CA ALA A 96 5.84 4.17 10.61
C ALA A 96 5.98 5.70 10.45
N LYS A 97 7.03 6.28 11.03
CA LYS A 97 7.27 7.73 10.87
C LYS A 97 7.40 8.06 9.39
N GLU A 98 8.07 7.22 8.62
CA GLU A 98 8.33 7.40 7.20
C GLU A 98 7.91 6.14 6.43
N ALA A 99 7.48 6.34 5.19
CA ALA A 99 7.17 5.27 4.25
C ALA A 99 7.61 5.72 2.86
N GLY A 100 8.28 4.85 2.12
CA GLY A 100 8.82 5.19 0.82
C GLY A 100 10.03 4.33 0.49
N PRO A 101 10.39 4.25 -0.79
CA PRO A 101 11.47 3.37 -1.20
C PRO A 101 12.85 3.78 -0.64
N CYS A 102 13.06 5.07 -0.34
CA CYS A 102 14.31 5.58 0.22
C CYS A 102 14.26 5.69 1.77
N SER A 103 13.27 5.10 2.45
CA SER A 103 13.23 5.10 3.92
C SER A 103 13.96 3.89 4.50
N ASP A 104 14.71 4.11 5.58
CA ASP A 104 15.57 3.11 6.23
C ASP A 104 14.84 1.84 6.70
N ASN A 105 13.52 1.92 6.84
CA ASN A 105 12.68 0.83 7.33
C ASN A 105 12.22 -0.16 6.25
N GLY A 106 12.62 0.03 4.99
CA GLY A 106 12.34 -0.90 3.90
C GLY A 106 10.86 -0.97 3.48
N ILE A 107 10.03 -0.01 3.92
CA ILE A 107 8.61 0.04 3.61
C ILE A 107 8.40 0.58 2.18
N ARG A 108 7.89 -0.27 1.28
CA ARG A 108 7.65 0.13 -0.12
C ARG A 108 6.27 0.74 -0.31
N THR A 109 6.17 1.86 -1.02
CA THR A 109 4.89 2.45 -1.43
C THR A 109 4.35 1.74 -2.68
N ILE A 110 3.02 1.55 -2.73
CA ILE A 110 2.34 0.97 -3.88
C ILE A 110 1.12 1.82 -4.26
N ASN A 111 1.05 2.26 -5.51
CA ASN A 111 -0.03 3.11 -6.00
C ASN A 111 -0.96 2.32 -6.92
N PHE A 112 -2.02 1.73 -6.36
CA PHE A 112 -3.02 0.95 -7.12
C PHE A 112 -3.79 1.75 -8.16
N LYS A 113 -3.92 3.08 -7.98
CA LYS A 113 -4.62 3.96 -8.93
C LYS A 113 -3.77 4.18 -10.17
N HIS A 114 -2.50 4.52 -10.00
CA HIS A 114 -1.58 4.81 -11.10
C HIS A 114 -0.81 3.58 -11.59
N LYS A 115 -0.95 2.43 -10.92
CA LYS A 115 -0.21 1.19 -11.21
C LYS A 115 1.30 1.40 -11.16
N ILE A 116 1.76 2.12 -10.13
CA ILE A 116 3.18 2.44 -9.90
C ILE A 116 3.65 1.84 -8.58
N ILE A 117 4.87 1.34 -8.59
CA ILE A 117 5.68 1.03 -7.42
C ILE A 117 6.94 1.85 -7.55
N GLU A 118 7.32 2.54 -6.49
CA GLU A 118 8.51 3.39 -6.47
C GLU A 118 9.67 2.61 -5.85
N GLN A 119 10.87 2.88 -6.35
CA GLN A 119 12.12 2.36 -5.83
C GLN A 119 13.17 3.46 -5.73
N CYS A 120 14.15 3.11 -4.92
CA CYS A 120 15.45 3.63 -4.58
C CYS A 120 16.22 2.30 -4.41
#